data_AF-A0A3D5S4Y7-F1
#
_entry.id   AF-A0A3D5S4Y7-F1
#
_cell.length_a   1.000
_cell.length_b   1.000
_cell.length_c   1.000
_cell.angle_alpha   90.00
_cell.angle_beta   90.00
_cell.angle_gamma   90.00
#
_symmetry.space_group_name_H-M   'P 1'
#
loop_
_entity.id
_entity.type
_entity.pdbx_description
1 polymer ?
#
loop_
_entity_poly.entity_id
_entity_poly.type
_entity_poly.pdbx_seq_one_letter_code
_entity_poly.pdbx_strand_id
1 'polypeptide(L)'
;MKKVFIVLFGGLLFSNINAQNNEWEDPTIYERNKFQGHVDFIAYENDQQARVDDFSESPYFLSLNGTWKFDLVNTPAERPTDFYEVDLDDSKWSDIKVPSNWELEGFG
;
A
#
# COMPACT_ATOMS: atom_id res chain seq x y z
N MET A 1 -4.22 -38.56 -53.91
CA MET A 1 -2.75 -38.47 -53.86
C MET A 1 -2.32 -37.06 -54.22
N LYS A 2 -1.57 -36.41 -53.31
CA LYS A 2 -0.81 -35.14 -53.46
C LYS A 2 -1.66 -33.85 -53.63
N LYS A 3 -1.39 -32.69 -53.02
CA LYS A 3 -0.56 -32.21 -51.90
C LYS A 3 -1.05 -30.76 -51.64
N VAL A 4 -1.34 -30.41 -50.37
CA VAL A 4 -0.97 -29.19 -49.60
C VAL A 4 -1.02 -27.81 -50.33
N PHE A 5 -1.67 -26.73 -49.86
CA PHE A 5 -1.16 -25.77 -48.84
C PHE A 5 -2.19 -24.63 -48.60
N ILE A 6 -2.38 -24.27 -47.31
CA ILE A 6 -2.66 -22.93 -46.73
C ILE A 6 -3.86 -22.12 -47.26
N VAL A 7 -4.86 -21.89 -46.39
CA VAL A 7 -5.09 -20.58 -45.73
C VAL A 7 -5.80 -20.84 -44.38
N LEU A 8 -5.02 -21.04 -43.33
CA LEU A 8 -5.46 -20.95 -41.93
C LEU A 8 -4.85 -19.65 -41.39
N PHE A 9 -5.37 -18.52 -41.84
CA PHE A 9 -4.91 -17.20 -41.39
C PHE A 9 -6.08 -16.22 -41.49
N GLY A 10 -6.56 -15.75 -40.34
CA GLY A 10 -7.67 -14.79 -40.28
C GLY A 10 -8.59 -14.95 -39.08
N GLY A 11 -8.09 -15.50 -37.98
CA GLY A 11 -8.81 -15.53 -36.71
C GLY A 11 -7.84 -15.22 -35.59
N LEU A 12 -7.09 -14.12 -35.71
CA LEU A 12 -6.48 -13.51 -34.54
C LEU A 12 -7.66 -13.05 -33.68
N LEU A 13 -8.06 -13.93 -32.77
CA LEU A 13 -8.83 -13.59 -31.60
C LEU A 13 -8.08 -12.43 -30.96
N PHE A 14 -8.63 -11.23 -31.07
CA PHE A 14 -8.26 -10.12 -30.20
C PHE A 14 -8.72 -10.53 -28.79
N SER A 15 -7.94 -11.37 -28.13
CA SER A 15 -7.94 -11.41 -26.68
C SER A 15 -7.62 -9.98 -26.26
N ASN A 16 -8.61 -9.29 -25.70
CA ASN A 16 -8.37 -8.07 -24.95
C ASN A 16 -7.39 -8.44 -23.85
N ILE A 17 -6.10 -8.21 -24.09
CA ILE A 17 -5.11 -8.15 -23.03
C ILE A 17 -5.47 -6.85 -22.31
N ASN A 18 -6.40 -6.94 -21.37
CA ASN A 18 -6.49 -5.91 -20.35
C ASN A 18 -5.17 -6.03 -19.59
N ALA A 19 -4.21 -5.16 -19.94
CA ALA A 19 -3.16 -4.85 -19.01
C ALA A 19 -3.87 -4.45 -17.72
N GLN A 20 -3.62 -5.20 -16.66
CA GLN A 20 -4.09 -4.83 -15.35
C GLN A 20 -3.30 -3.58 -14.99
N ASN A 21 -3.81 -2.40 -15.35
CA ASN A 21 -3.16 -1.14 -15.02
C ASN A 21 -3.20 -1.05 -13.50
N ASN A 22 -2.03 -1.01 -12.86
CA ASN A 22 -2.01 -0.84 -11.43
C ASN A 22 -2.61 0.53 -11.10
N GLU A 23 -3.34 0.65 -9.99
CA GLU A 23 -3.95 1.93 -9.62
C GLU A 23 -2.90 3.03 -9.45
N TRP A 24 -1.68 2.68 -9.04
CA TRP A 24 -0.55 3.60 -8.92
C TRP A 24 0.06 4.05 -10.27
N GLU A 25 -0.39 3.50 -11.39
CA GLU A 25 -0.01 3.91 -12.76
C GLU A 25 -1.11 4.76 -13.44
N ASP A 26 -2.28 4.91 -12.82
CA ASP A 26 -3.41 5.69 -13.34
C ASP A 26 -3.49 7.07 -12.67
N PRO A 27 -3.14 8.17 -13.37
CA PRO A 27 -3.17 9.51 -12.79
C PRO A 27 -4.59 10.02 -12.48
N THR A 28 -5.63 9.35 -12.96
CA THR A 28 -7.03 9.68 -12.63
C THR A 28 -7.48 9.10 -11.29
N ILE A 29 -6.73 8.12 -10.75
CA ILE A 29 -6.97 7.48 -9.46
C ILE A 29 -5.95 8.01 -8.44
N TYR A 30 -6.33 9.04 -7.69
CA TYR A 30 -5.46 9.68 -6.68
C TYR A 30 -5.90 9.41 -5.22
N GLU A 31 -7.09 8.82 -5.02
CA GLU A 31 -7.62 8.48 -3.71
C GLU A 31 -8.67 7.37 -3.76
N ARG A 32 -8.85 6.69 -2.62
CA ARG A 32 -9.92 5.73 -2.38
C ARG A 32 -10.34 5.83 -0.92
N ASN A 33 -11.63 5.99 -0.66
CA ASN A 33 -12.23 5.95 0.68
C ASN A 33 -11.57 6.86 1.74
N LYS A 34 -10.91 7.95 1.32
CA LYS A 34 -10.37 8.95 2.24
C LYS A 34 -11.50 9.84 2.75
N PHE A 35 -11.37 10.34 3.98
CA PHE A 35 -12.23 11.43 4.45
C PHE A 35 -11.99 12.70 3.63
N GLN A 36 -13.03 13.52 3.47
CA GLN A 36 -12.87 14.85 2.86
C GLN A 36 -11.89 15.68 3.69
N GLY A 37 -11.03 16.45 3.03
CA GLY A 37 -10.11 17.35 3.70
C GLY A 37 -10.83 18.29 4.67
N HIS A 38 -10.36 18.33 5.92
CA HIS A 38 -10.87 19.18 6.98
C HIS A 38 -9.68 19.77 7.78
N VAL A 39 -9.97 20.70 8.69
CA VAL A 39 -8.97 21.25 9.61
C VAL A 39 -8.41 20.16 10.51
N ASP A 40 -7.17 20.28 10.96
CA ASP A 40 -6.58 19.32 11.90
C ASP A 40 -7.24 19.46 13.29
N PHE A 41 -7.64 18.34 13.88
CA PHE A 41 -8.12 18.24 15.26
C PHE A 41 -8.23 16.78 15.70
N ILE A 42 -8.19 16.57 17.02
CA ILE A 42 -8.60 15.31 17.65
C ILE A 42 -9.68 15.58 18.71
N ALA A 43 -10.28 14.50 19.23
CA ALA A 43 -11.12 14.60 20.41
C ALA A 43 -10.27 14.81 21.67
N TYR A 44 -10.77 15.60 22.62
CA TYR A 44 -10.23 15.77 23.96
C TYR A 44 -11.33 15.52 24.99
N GLU A 45 -10.95 15.12 26.21
CA GLU A 45 -11.92 14.82 27.27
C GLU A 45 -12.66 16.09 27.74
N ASN A 46 -11.98 17.25 27.74
CA ASN A 46 -12.51 18.50 28.25
C ASN A 46 -11.88 19.73 27.58
N ASP A 47 -12.47 20.89 27.87
CA ASP A 47 -12.08 22.18 27.31
C ASP A 47 -10.69 22.66 27.77
N GLN A 48 -10.21 22.23 28.93
CA GLN A 48 -8.86 22.55 29.39
C GLN A 48 -7.82 21.84 28.52
N GLN A 49 -7.97 20.55 28.28
CA GLN A 49 -7.09 19.80 27.36
C GLN A 49 -7.14 20.38 25.95
N ALA A 50 -8.33 20.68 25.43
CA ALA A 50 -8.50 21.27 24.11
C ALA A 50 -7.82 22.65 23.95
N ARG A 51 -7.62 23.41 25.04
CA ARG A 51 -6.88 24.68 25.01
C ARG A 51 -5.37 24.51 25.06
N VAL A 52 -4.88 23.43 25.67
CA VAL A 52 -3.45 23.08 25.68
C VAL A 52 -3.03 22.56 24.30
N ASP A 53 -3.94 21.84 23.64
CA ASP A 53 -3.78 21.32 22.28
C ASP A 53 -2.59 20.35 22.13
N ASP A 54 -2.33 19.57 23.19
CA ASP A 54 -1.35 18.48 23.15
C ASP A 54 -2.06 17.15 22.88
N PHE A 55 -1.93 16.63 21.65
CA PHE A 55 -2.57 15.39 21.23
C PHE A 55 -2.19 14.18 22.10
N SER A 56 -0.98 14.17 22.65
CA SER A 56 -0.47 13.04 23.43
C SER A 56 -1.16 12.89 24.79
N GLU A 57 -1.79 13.96 25.29
CA GLU A 57 -2.52 13.98 26.55
C GLU A 57 -4.01 13.61 26.39
N SER A 58 -4.49 13.43 25.16
CA SER A 58 -5.87 13.00 24.92
C SER A 58 -6.05 11.51 25.19
N PRO A 59 -7.10 11.10 25.93
CA PRO A 59 -7.41 9.68 26.12
C PRO A 59 -7.94 9.01 24.84
N TYR A 60 -8.25 9.80 23.80
CA TYR A 60 -8.74 9.32 22.50
C TYR A 60 -7.62 9.21 21.46
N PHE A 61 -6.37 9.47 21.86
CA PHE A 61 -5.20 9.38 21.00
C PHE A 61 -4.37 8.14 21.34
N LEU A 62 -3.93 7.42 20.31
CA LEU A 62 -2.98 6.33 20.42
C LEU A 62 -1.92 6.49 19.34
N SER A 63 -0.67 6.74 19.74
CA SER A 63 0.46 6.75 18.82
C SER A 63 0.76 5.32 18.35
N LEU A 64 0.95 5.16 17.04
CA LEU A 64 1.47 3.92 16.44
C LEU A 64 2.94 4.06 16.02
N ASN A 65 3.60 5.15 16.40
CA ASN A 65 5.06 5.28 16.23
C ASN A 65 5.76 4.22 17.07
N GLY A 66 6.81 3.62 16.53
CA GLY A 66 7.49 2.52 17.19
C GLY A 66 8.27 1.66 16.22
N THR A 67 8.47 0.40 16.60
CA THR A 67 9.14 -0.59 15.77
C THR A 67 8.10 -1.38 14.99
N TRP A 68 8.29 -1.48 13.68
CA TRP A 68 7.40 -2.19 12.76
C TRP A 68 8.17 -3.27 12.02
N LYS A 69 7.49 -4.38 11.69
CA LYS A 69 8.01 -5.40 10.78
C LYS A 69 8.03 -4.85 9.36
N PHE A 70 9.14 -5.05 8.67
CA PHE A 70 9.42 -4.43 7.38
C PHE A 70 10.19 -5.37 6.45
N ASP A 71 9.69 -5.50 5.22
CA ASP A 71 10.29 -6.27 4.14
C ASP A 71 10.38 -5.38 2.89
N LEU A 72 11.60 -5.17 2.37
CA LEU A 72 11.84 -4.39 1.16
C LEU A 72 12.16 -5.32 0.01
N VAL A 73 11.40 -5.19 -1.07
CA VAL A 73 11.60 -5.93 -2.33
C VAL A 73 11.96 -4.97 -3.47
N ASN A 74 12.69 -5.45 -4.48
CA ASN A 74 13.17 -4.60 -5.57
C ASN A 74 12.05 -4.21 -6.54
N THR A 75 11.08 -5.10 -6.72
CA THR A 75 9.94 -4.89 -7.61
C THR A 75 8.64 -5.30 -6.90
N PRO A 76 7.50 -4.66 -7.19
CA PRO A 76 6.23 -5.04 -6.55
C PRO A 76 5.90 -6.52 -6.72
N ALA A 77 6.27 -7.15 -7.84
CA ALA A 77 6.00 -8.55 -8.12
C ALA A 77 6.68 -9.54 -7.14
N GLU A 78 7.73 -9.12 -6.44
CA GLU A 78 8.49 -9.94 -5.48
C GLU A 78 7.86 -9.97 -4.08
N ARG A 79 6.93 -9.06 -3.76
CA ARG A 79 6.28 -9.01 -2.44
C ARG A 79 5.43 -10.26 -2.18
N PRO A 80 5.34 -10.75 -0.92
CA PRO A 80 4.31 -11.71 -0.55
C PRO A 80 2.93 -11.12 -0.86
N THR A 81 2.04 -11.84 -1.54
CA THR A 81 0.74 -11.28 -1.98
C THR A 81 -0.35 -11.32 -0.92
N ASP A 82 -0.09 -12.02 0.18
CA ASP A 82 -0.93 -12.32 1.34
C ASP A 82 -0.39 -11.67 2.63
N PHE A 83 0.51 -10.69 2.50
CA PHE A 83 1.16 -10.00 3.64
C PHE A 83 0.20 -9.27 4.60
N TYR A 84 -1.06 -9.09 4.22
CA TYR A 84 -2.08 -8.43 5.03
C TYR A 84 -2.87 -9.39 5.92
N GLU A 85 -2.69 -10.70 5.75
CA GLU A 85 -3.37 -11.71 6.54
C GLU A 85 -2.91 -11.66 8.01
N VAL A 86 -3.84 -11.88 8.93
CA VAL A 86 -3.61 -11.71 10.38
C VAL A 86 -2.65 -12.78 10.93
N ASP A 87 -2.55 -13.92 10.26
CA ASP A 87 -1.72 -15.07 10.64
C ASP A 87 -0.42 -15.20 9.81
N LEU A 88 -0.01 -14.14 9.12
CA LEU A 88 1.28 -14.07 8.42
C LEU A 88 2.44 -14.41 9.37
N ASP A 89 3.35 -15.29 8.92
CA ASP A 89 4.64 -15.49 9.57
C ASP A 89 5.67 -14.44 9.09
N ASP A 90 5.85 -13.40 9.89
CA ASP A 90 6.81 -12.31 9.65
C ASP A 90 8.16 -12.52 10.36
N SER A 91 8.44 -13.72 10.87
CA SER A 91 9.63 -13.99 11.71
C SER A 91 10.97 -13.73 11.01
N LYS A 92 10.98 -13.70 9.68
CA LYS A 92 12.17 -13.41 8.85
C LYS A 92 12.27 -11.94 8.44
N TRP A 93 11.27 -11.12 8.73
CA TRP A 93 11.26 -9.71 8.36
C TRP A 93 12.15 -8.91 9.29
N SER A 94 12.72 -7.84 8.74
CA SER A 94 13.48 -6.87 9.51
C SER A 94 12.56 -6.00 10.37
N ASP A 95 13.15 -5.31 11.33
CA ASP A 95 12.48 -4.27 12.11
C ASP A 95 12.89 -2.88 11.59
N ILE A 96 11.95 -1.94 11.52
CA ILE A 96 12.22 -0.53 11.17
C ILE A 96 11.56 0.41 12.19
N LYS A 97 12.18 1.57 12.45
CA LYS A 97 11.57 2.63 13.26
C LYS A 97 10.61 3.45 12.41
N VAL A 98 9.42 3.73 12.93
CA VAL A 98 8.43 4.60 12.29
C VAL A 98 8.15 5.81 13.19
N PRO A 99 8.22 7.05 12.67
CA PRO A 99 8.53 7.43 11.28
C PRO A 99 10.03 7.42 10.96
N SER A 100 10.39 7.05 9.73
CA SER A 100 11.75 7.16 9.16
C SER A 100 11.71 7.14 7.64
N ASN A 101 12.83 7.50 7.00
CA ASN A 101 13.11 7.18 5.61
C ASN A 101 13.91 5.89 5.57
N TRP A 102 13.46 4.87 4.82
CA TRP A 102 14.07 3.53 4.87
C TRP A 102 15.52 3.51 4.39
N GLU A 103 15.95 4.43 3.52
CA GLU A 103 17.34 4.51 3.05
C GLU A 103 18.31 4.88 4.17
N LEU A 104 17.83 5.64 5.16
CA LEU A 104 18.63 6.01 6.33
C LEU A 104 18.70 4.89 7.38
N GLU A 105 17.79 3.92 7.31
CA GLU A 105 17.76 2.73 8.17
C GLU A 105 18.49 1.53 7.54
N GLY A 106 19.13 1.73 6.38
CA GLY A 106 20.00 0.74 5.73
C GLY A 106 19.32 -0.14 4.68
N PHE A 107 18.15 0.25 4.20
CA PHE A 107 17.42 -0.44 3.13
C PHE A 107 17.59 0.27 1.78
N GLY A 108 17.84 -0.48 0.70
CA GLY A 108 17.96 0.05 -0.67
C GLY A 108 19.37 0.06 -1.25
#